data_AF-A0AA50E052-F1
#
_entry.id   AF-A0AA50E052-F1
#
_cell.length_a   1.000
_cell.length_b   1.000
_cell.length_c   1.000
_cell.angle_alpha   90.00
_cell.angle_beta   90.00
_cell.angle_gamma   90.00
#
_symmetry.space_group_name_H-M   'P 1'
#
loop_
_entity.id
_entity.type
_entity.pdbx_description
1 polymer ?
#
loop_
_entity_poly.entity_id
_entity_poly.type
_entity_poly.pdbx_seq_one_letter_code
_entity_poly.pdbx_strand_id
1 'polypeptide(L)'
;MGPCDLPEKFECHQAIGKIPYPQLGYIYAASSHGKPAQSYGRILARSPEKTWLEVEIRTGRPHQIRIHLASLGYPLLGDRLYGPGGVPINCRTARPSDSGYTLHSYQLAFLHPGTHETITLTAPLPPDLELKSDS
;
A
#
# COMPACT_ATOMS: atom_id res chain seq x y z
N MET A 1 -1.89 16.41 -10.08
CA MET A 1 -2.11 15.92 -8.71
C MET A 1 -1.93 17.10 -7.78
N GLY A 2 -2.86 17.36 -6.86
CA GLY A 2 -2.71 18.41 -5.86
C GLY A 2 -1.69 18.03 -4.78
N PRO A 3 -1.32 18.94 -3.88
CA PRO A 3 -0.48 18.61 -2.74
C PRO A 3 -1.15 17.51 -1.91
N CYS A 4 -0.36 16.52 -1.46
CA CYS A 4 -0.85 15.52 -0.53
C CYS A 4 -1.30 16.19 0.77
N ASP A 5 -2.56 16.05 1.13
CA ASP A 5 -3.17 16.61 2.35
C ASP A 5 -3.30 15.60 3.48
N LEU A 6 -2.77 14.37 3.31
CA LEU A 6 -2.74 13.38 4.40
C LEU A 6 -2.10 13.99 5.64
N PRO A 7 -2.64 13.75 6.85
CA PRO A 7 -1.98 14.15 8.08
C PRO A 7 -0.64 13.39 8.25
N GLU A 8 0.25 13.91 9.11
CA GLU A 8 1.54 13.26 9.39
C GLU A 8 1.40 11.80 9.84
N LYS A 9 0.32 11.48 10.54
CA LYS A 9 -0.08 10.13 10.92
C LYS A 9 -1.54 9.92 10.51
N PHE A 10 -1.83 8.78 9.91
CA PHE A 10 -3.18 8.43 9.47
C PHE A 10 -3.47 6.94 9.68
N GLU A 11 -4.75 6.60 9.65
CA GLU A 11 -5.23 5.23 9.69
C GLU A 11 -6.17 4.98 8.52
N CYS A 12 -6.13 3.77 7.97
CA CYS A 12 -7.08 3.32 6.98
C CYS A 12 -7.73 2.01 7.42
N HIS A 13 -9.07 2.03 7.50
CA HIS A 13 -9.91 0.90 7.90
C HIS A 13 -10.76 0.38 6.73
N GLN A 14 -10.44 0.78 5.50
CA GLN A 14 -11.22 0.43 4.31
C GLN A 14 -11.27 -1.10 4.15
N ALA A 15 -12.48 -1.66 4.17
CA ALA A 15 -12.71 -3.09 3.95
C ALA A 15 -12.32 -3.50 2.52
N ILE A 16 -11.77 -4.71 2.39
CA ILE A 16 -11.23 -5.25 1.14
C ILE A 16 -11.97 -6.53 0.75
N GLY A 17 -12.56 -6.52 -0.43
CA GLY A 17 -13.42 -7.59 -0.93
C GLY A 17 -13.14 -7.93 -2.39
N LYS A 18 -13.72 -9.04 -2.85
CA LYS A 18 -13.67 -9.44 -4.26
C LYS A 18 -14.71 -8.64 -5.04
N ILE A 19 -14.32 -8.05 -6.17
CA ILE A 19 -15.22 -7.43 -7.13
C ILE A 19 -15.09 -8.14 -8.50
N PRO A 20 -16.14 -8.16 -9.33
CA PRO A 20 -16.07 -8.76 -10.66
C PRO A 20 -14.98 -8.11 -11.53
N TYR A 21 -14.24 -8.92 -12.28
CA TYR A 21 -13.19 -8.44 -13.19
C TYR A 21 -13.23 -9.19 -14.54
N PRO A 22 -13.41 -8.51 -15.70
CA PRO A 22 -13.78 -9.12 -17.00
C PRO A 22 -12.86 -10.17 -17.63
N GLN A 23 -11.75 -10.56 -16.98
CA GLN A 23 -10.81 -11.57 -17.48
C GLN A 23 -10.34 -12.56 -16.39
N LEU A 24 -10.46 -12.18 -15.11
CA LEU A 24 -9.96 -12.96 -13.97
C LEU A 24 -11.10 -13.52 -13.11
N GLY A 25 -12.35 -13.22 -13.47
CA GLY A 25 -13.52 -13.47 -12.66
C GLY A 25 -13.64 -12.45 -11.53
N TYR A 26 -12.60 -12.30 -10.71
CA TYR A 26 -12.55 -11.30 -9.65
C TYR A 26 -11.17 -10.68 -9.43
N ILE A 27 -11.17 -9.55 -8.72
CA ILE A 27 -9.99 -8.94 -8.11
C ILE A 27 -10.31 -8.41 -6.72
N TYR A 28 -9.30 -8.21 -5.87
CA TYR A 28 -9.48 -7.53 -4.60
C TYR A 28 -9.53 -6.01 -4.82
N ALA A 29 -10.44 -5.33 -4.14
CA ALA A 29 -10.59 -3.88 -4.19
C ALA A 29 -11.23 -3.36 -2.90
N ALA A 30 -11.28 -2.04 -2.75
CA ALA A 30 -12.11 -1.39 -1.74
C ALA A 30 -13.56 -1.81 -1.94
N SER A 31 -14.16 -2.42 -0.92
CA SER A 31 -15.53 -2.92 -0.98
C SER A 31 -16.15 -2.92 0.41
N SER A 32 -17.33 -2.34 0.56
CA SER A 32 -18.08 -2.32 1.83
C SER A 32 -18.47 -3.72 2.32
N HIS A 33 -18.57 -4.70 1.43
CA HIS A 33 -18.84 -6.10 1.74
C HIS A 33 -17.55 -6.93 1.94
N GLY A 34 -16.40 -6.25 1.94
CA GLY A 34 -15.08 -6.87 2.11
C GLY A 34 -14.80 -7.31 3.54
N LYS A 35 -13.67 -8.00 3.72
CA LYS A 35 -13.16 -8.29 5.06
C LYS A 35 -12.53 -7.03 5.66
N PRO A 36 -12.64 -6.82 6.99
CA PRO A 36 -11.93 -5.74 7.67
C PRO A 36 -10.43 -5.81 7.41
N ALA A 37 -9.84 -4.62 7.23
CA ALA A 37 -8.42 -4.41 6.98
C ALA A 37 -7.96 -3.13 7.68
N GLN A 38 -6.76 -3.14 8.25
CA GLN A 38 -6.24 -2.03 9.06
C GLN A 38 -4.78 -1.75 8.75
N SER A 39 -4.49 -0.49 8.42
CA SER A 39 -3.13 0.01 8.16
C SER A 39 -2.93 1.36 8.86
N TYR A 40 -1.74 1.55 9.43
CA TYR A 40 -1.31 2.78 10.09
C TYR A 40 -0.19 3.38 9.25
N GLY A 41 -0.36 4.63 8.84
CA GLY A 41 0.58 5.35 8.00
C GLY A 41 1.24 6.50 8.75
N ARG A 42 2.52 6.72 8.44
CA ARG A 42 3.28 7.87 8.92
C ARG A 42 4.06 8.49 7.77
N ILE A 43 3.93 9.80 7.59
CA ILE A 43 4.67 10.53 6.57
C ILE A 43 6.13 10.66 7.02
N LEU A 44 7.06 10.27 6.14
CA LEU A 44 8.50 10.37 6.36
C LEU A 44 9.09 11.63 5.73
N ALA A 45 8.63 11.97 4.53
CA ALA A 45 9.05 13.15 3.79
C ALA A 45 7.99 13.54 2.74
N ARG A 46 8.01 14.81 2.33
CA ARG A 46 7.18 15.34 1.25
C ARG A 46 8.03 16.07 0.23
N SER A 47 7.69 15.93 -1.03
CA SER A 47 8.11 16.81 -2.11
C SER A 47 6.87 17.30 -2.88
N PRO A 48 7.00 18.28 -3.79
CA PRO A 48 5.88 18.74 -4.60
C PRO A 48 5.20 17.64 -5.42
N GLU A 49 5.94 16.59 -5.77
CA GLU A 49 5.46 15.50 -6.64
C GLU A 49 5.16 14.20 -5.90
N LYS A 50 5.78 13.96 -4.74
CA LYS A 50 5.79 12.65 -4.07
C LYS A 50 5.71 12.78 -2.56
N THR A 51 5.27 11.71 -1.91
CA THR A 51 5.26 11.61 -0.45
C THR A 51 5.79 10.24 -0.07
N TRP A 52 6.78 10.22 0.81
CA TRP A 52 7.33 9.00 1.38
C TRP A 52 6.60 8.70 2.68
N LEU A 53 6.27 7.43 2.85
CA LEU A 53 5.43 6.97 3.93
C LEU A 53 5.93 5.63 4.44
N GLU A 54 5.88 5.49 5.75
CA GLU A 54 5.97 4.23 6.45
C GLU A 54 4.54 3.72 6.68
N VAL A 55 4.31 2.44 6.43
CA VAL A 55 3.01 1.80 6.66
C VAL A 55 3.21 0.54 7.49
N GLU A 56 2.56 0.50 8.65
CA GLU A 56 2.40 -0.69 9.47
C GLU A 56 1.03 -1.31 9.20
N ILE A 57 1.00 -2.61 8.89
CA ILE A 57 -0.24 -3.36 8.68
C ILE A 57 -0.59 -4.18 9.92
N ARG A 58 -1.83 -4.11 10.38
CA ARG A 58 -2.36 -5.03 11.42
C ARG A 58 -3.03 -6.27 10.84
N THR A 59 -3.35 -6.20 9.55
CA THR A 59 -3.96 -7.30 8.79
C THR A 59 -3.20 -7.52 7.49
N GLY A 60 -3.20 -8.76 6.97
CA GLY A 60 -2.54 -9.10 5.70
C GLY A 60 -3.52 -9.37 4.56
N ARG A 61 -4.39 -8.41 4.20
CA ARG A 61 -5.29 -8.60 3.05
C ARG A 61 -4.52 -8.47 1.71
N PRO A 62 -4.97 -9.15 0.64
CA PRO A 62 -4.34 -9.01 -0.66
C PRO A 62 -4.31 -7.55 -1.12
N HIS A 63 -3.13 -7.07 -1.51
CA HIS A 63 -2.90 -5.70 -2.01
C HIS A 63 -3.30 -4.59 -1.02
N GLN A 64 -3.34 -4.88 0.29
CA GLN A 64 -3.92 -3.99 1.29
C GLN A 64 -3.38 -2.56 1.24
N ILE A 65 -2.05 -2.38 1.26
CA ILE A 65 -1.43 -1.05 1.22
C ILE A 65 -1.80 -0.31 -0.07
N ARG A 66 -1.76 -1.01 -1.22
CA ARG A 66 -2.11 -0.44 -2.53
C ARG A 66 -3.56 0.07 -2.55
N ILE A 67 -4.50 -0.76 -2.09
CA ILE A 67 -5.93 -0.44 -2.05
C ILE A 67 -6.21 0.68 -1.04
N HIS A 68 -5.62 0.62 0.15
CA HIS A 68 -5.83 1.61 1.21
C HIS A 68 -5.37 3.00 0.78
N LEU A 69 -4.12 3.13 0.31
CA LEU A 69 -3.60 4.41 -0.14
C LEU A 69 -4.40 4.96 -1.34
N ALA A 70 -4.76 4.10 -2.28
CA ALA A 70 -5.66 4.46 -3.38
C ALA A 70 -7.06 4.88 -2.90
N SER A 71 -7.63 4.25 -1.87
CA SER A 71 -8.93 4.61 -1.29
C SER A 71 -8.91 5.95 -0.56
N LEU A 72 -7.76 6.33 -0.01
CA LEU A 72 -7.52 7.66 0.57
C LEU A 72 -7.27 8.74 -0.50
N GLY A 73 -7.23 8.36 -1.79
CA GLY A 73 -6.97 9.27 -2.90
C GLY A 73 -5.50 9.38 -3.31
N TYR A 74 -4.62 8.63 -2.67
CA TYR A 74 -3.16 8.69 -2.82
C TYR A 74 -2.58 7.35 -3.30
N PRO A 75 -2.92 6.86 -4.50
CA PRO A 75 -2.38 5.60 -5.00
C PRO A 75 -0.85 5.60 -5.04
N LEU A 76 -0.24 4.42 -4.93
CA LEU A 76 1.21 4.29 -5.03
C LEU A 76 1.71 4.79 -6.38
N LEU A 77 2.89 5.44 -6.36
CA LEU A 77 3.58 5.84 -7.58
C LEU A 77 3.82 4.61 -8.46
N GLY A 78 3.41 4.69 -9.73
CA GLY A 78 3.59 3.62 -10.71
C GLY A 78 2.59 2.46 -10.61
N ASP A 79 1.63 2.49 -9.68
CA ASP A 79 0.55 1.50 -9.65
C ASP A 79 -0.41 1.70 -10.82
N ARG A 80 -0.42 0.73 -11.74
CA ARG A 80 -1.27 0.73 -12.94
C ARG A 80 -2.65 0.16 -12.69
N LEU A 81 -2.83 -0.52 -11.55
CA LEU A 81 -4.06 -1.23 -11.25
C LEU A 81 -5.02 -0.34 -10.48
N TYR A 82 -4.59 0.20 -9.33
CA TYR A 82 -5.48 0.96 -8.43
C TYR A 82 -5.32 2.46 -8.62
N GLY A 83 -6.44 3.16 -8.70
CA GLY A 83 -6.48 4.62 -8.66
C GLY A 83 -7.39 5.13 -7.54
N PRO A 84 -7.63 6.46 -7.49
CA PRO A 84 -8.44 7.08 -6.45
C PRO A 84 -9.77 6.36 -6.22
N GLY A 85 -10.07 6.03 -4.97
CA GLY A 85 -11.24 5.22 -4.57
C GLY A 85 -10.92 3.74 -4.30
N GLY A 86 -9.67 3.30 -4.48
CA GLY A 86 -9.25 1.94 -4.10
C GLY A 86 -9.82 0.84 -5.00
N VAL A 87 -10.24 1.20 -6.21
CA VAL A 87 -10.79 0.30 -7.22
C VAL A 87 -9.92 0.30 -8.48
N PRO A 88 -9.99 -0.73 -9.33
CA PRO A 88 -9.22 -0.79 -10.56
C PRO A 88 -9.60 0.32 -11.54
N ILE A 89 -8.61 1.01 -12.13
CA ILE A 89 -8.83 2.10 -13.10
C ILE A 89 -8.92 1.63 -14.55
N ASN A 90 -8.32 0.48 -14.89
CA ASN A 90 -8.38 -0.07 -16.23
C ASN A 90 -8.62 -1.58 -16.20
N CYS A 91 -9.91 -1.96 -16.23
CA CYS A 91 -10.35 -3.33 -16.08
C CYS A 91 -10.02 -4.26 -17.27
N ARG A 92 -9.37 -3.74 -18.32
CA ARG A 92 -9.07 -4.49 -19.56
C ARG A 92 -7.59 -4.77 -19.77
N THR A 93 -6.70 -3.92 -19.24
CA THR A 93 -5.26 -4.05 -19.47
C THR A 93 -4.43 -4.23 -18.21
N ALA A 94 -4.87 -3.69 -17.07
CA ALA A 94 -4.11 -3.80 -15.83
C ALA A 94 -4.31 -5.19 -15.20
N ARG A 95 -3.25 -5.77 -14.65
CA ARG A 95 -3.29 -7.06 -13.96
C ARG A 95 -2.79 -6.93 -12.52
N PRO A 96 -3.26 -7.79 -11.59
CA PRO A 96 -2.73 -7.89 -10.23
C PRO A 96 -1.20 -7.98 -10.16
N SER A 97 -0.61 -8.71 -11.11
CA SER A 97 0.81 -9.01 -11.24
C SER A 97 1.63 -7.90 -11.89
N ASP A 98 1.01 -6.80 -12.32
CA ASP A 98 1.74 -5.70 -12.94
C ASP A 98 2.69 -5.08 -11.92
N SER A 99 3.98 -5.16 -12.23
CA SER A 99 5.06 -4.51 -11.49
C SER A 99 5.14 -3.03 -11.85
N GLY A 100 5.93 -2.28 -11.08
CA GLY A 100 6.22 -0.86 -11.33
C GLY A 100 5.64 0.09 -10.29
N TYR A 101 4.87 -0.42 -9.32
CA TYR A 101 4.50 0.35 -8.14
C TYR A 101 5.65 0.42 -7.14
N THR A 102 5.77 1.55 -6.47
CA THR A 102 6.80 1.81 -5.47
C THR A 102 6.33 1.37 -4.07
N LEU A 103 6.77 0.20 -3.62
CA LEU A 103 6.51 -0.35 -2.28
C LEU A 103 7.64 -1.29 -1.87
N HIS A 104 8.16 -1.14 -0.65
CA HIS A 104 9.22 -1.97 -0.11
C HIS A 104 8.87 -2.49 1.29
N SER A 105 9.09 -3.79 1.51
CA SER A 105 8.94 -4.40 2.83
C SER A 105 10.21 -4.17 3.63
N TYR A 106 10.27 -3.04 4.34
CA TYR A 106 11.48 -2.61 5.04
C TYR A 106 11.82 -3.45 6.29
N GLN A 107 10.83 -3.80 7.11
CA GLN A 107 11.06 -4.49 8.38
C GLN A 107 9.98 -5.53 8.66
N LEU A 108 10.38 -6.66 9.22
CA LEU A 108 9.50 -7.71 9.72
C LEU A 108 9.92 -8.07 11.16
N ALA A 109 8.99 -7.98 12.10
CA ALA A 109 9.20 -8.41 13.48
C ALA A 109 8.18 -9.49 13.85
N PHE A 110 8.65 -10.59 14.42
CA PHE A 110 7.80 -11.70 14.85
C PHE A 110 8.45 -12.49 15.99
N LEU A 111 7.62 -13.24 16.72
CA LEU A 111 8.09 -14.16 17.74
C LEU A 111 8.65 -15.42 17.07
N HIS A 112 9.91 -15.77 17.36
CA HIS A 112 10.49 -16.98 16.83
C HIS A 112 9.73 -18.22 17.35
N PRO A 113 9.25 -19.12 16.48
CA PRO A 113 8.35 -20.21 16.88
C PRO A 113 9.02 -21.24 17.80
N GLY A 114 10.35 -21.34 17.79
CA GLY A 114 11.09 -22.28 18.65
C GLY A 114 11.61 -21.67 19.94
N THR A 115 12.15 -20.44 19.88
CA THR A 115 12.83 -19.81 21.04
C THR A 115 11.94 -18.86 21.81
N HIS A 116 10.80 -18.46 21.24
CA HIS A 116 9.94 -17.40 21.77
C HIS A 116 10.67 -16.07 22.01
N GLU A 117 11.76 -15.84 21.30
CA GLU A 117 12.44 -14.54 21.27
C GLU A 117 11.92 -13.70 20.12
N THR A 118 11.87 -12.39 20.31
CA THR A 118 11.50 -11.46 19.24
C THR A 118 12.64 -11.38 18.23
N ILE A 119 12.37 -11.78 17.00
CA ILE A 119 13.27 -11.59 15.86
C ILE A 119 12.80 -10.39 15.06
N THR A 120 13.73 -9.50 14.73
CA THR A 120 13.53 -8.38 13.81
C THR A 120 14.48 -8.53 12.64
N LEU A 121 13.91 -8.55 11.44
CA LEU A 121 14.63 -8.58 10.16
C LEU A 121 14.40 -7.25 9.44
N THR A 122 15.46 -6.66 8.92
CA THR A 122 15.39 -5.41 8.14
C THR A 122 15.99 -5.63 6.76
N ALA A 123 15.26 -5.23 5.72
CA ALA A 123 15.73 -5.22 4.35
C ALA A 123 16.15 -3.79 3.98
N PRO A 124 17.40 -3.57 3.50
CA PRO A 124 17.86 -2.24 3.12
C PRO A 124 16.94 -1.63 2.07
N LEU A 125 16.76 -0.31 2.12
CA LEU A 125 15.99 0.41 1.12
C LEU A 125 16.66 0.26 -0.25
N PRO A 126 15.91 -0.01 -1.32
CA PRO A 126 16.48 -0.02 -2.65
C PRO A 126 16.77 1.43 -3.10
N PRO A 127 17.76 1.66 -3.98
CA PRO A 127 18.21 3.01 -4.35
C PRO A 127 17.13 3.93 -4.95
N ASP A 128 16.11 3.35 -5.57
CA ASP A 128 14.96 4.07 -6.14
C ASP A 128 13.99 4.60 -5.07
N LEU A 129 14.10 4.12 -3.83
CA LEU A 129 13.33 4.52 -2.66
C LEU A 129 14.12 5.34 -1.64
N GLU A 130 15.41 5.56 -1.88
CA GLU A 130 16.23 6.41 -1.02
C GLU A 130 15.68 7.84 -1.02
N LEU A 131 15.56 8.41 0.18
CA LEU A 131 15.30 9.82 0.37
C LEU A 131 16.53 10.57 -0.13
N LYS A 132 16.46 11.08 -1.36
CA LYS A 132 17.44 12.04 -1.83
C LYS A 132 17.21 13.32 -1.04
N SER A 133 18.07 13.58 -0.07
CA SER A 133 18.20 14.90 0.53
C SER A 133 18.67 15.83 -0.58
N ASP A 134 17.77 16.69 -1.06
CA ASP A 134 18.15 17.81 -1.91
C ASP A 134 19.09 18.70 -1.07
N SER A 135 20.39 18.68 -1.43
CA SER A 135 21.40 19.64 -0.94
C SER A 135 21.34 20.93 -1.75
#